data_AF-A0A6L7TQJ9-F1
#
_entry.id   AF-A0A6L7TQJ9-F1
#
_cell.length_a   1.000
_cell.length_b   1.000
_cell.length_c   1.000
_cell.angle_alpha   90.00
_cell.angle_beta   90.00
_cell.angle_gamma   90.00
#
_symmetry.space_group_name_H-M   'P 1'
#
loop_
_entity.id
_entity.type
_entity.pdbx_description
1 polymer ?
#
loop_
_entity_poly.entity_id
_entity_poly.type
_entity_poly.pdbx_seq_one_letter_code
_entity_poly.pdbx_strand_id
1 'polypeptide(L)'
;MPYAADISRANPACFLFLIIECMGMGHDIPGHKGRTKGEIASDAVNRIVDTLVQRCSSGMEVRDYFDIGILGFTSAHGSGHRLEITSPFPGTSREQPFLPISQVAEAAHIVERRVRENYGGEVVEVKRRMPVWLQVKPKSWDPMRGMLEFVQRPLAEWIELHPNSYPPTVVIICDGWATDGDPQKAADSVKNLKTNDGNALLFIVHLSSAQTRPTMFPAQERGLPSLGEATDDSKLMFRMASALPEGIRRQAADLNIPVEERSRGLILNADAVALAQFLDIGTRGPSNLR
;
A
#
# COMPACT_ATOMS: atom_id res chain seq x y z
N MET A 1 15.15 -15.22 -13.96
CA MET A 1 14.73 -15.22 -12.54
C MET A 1 13.55 -14.27 -12.45
N PRO A 2 12.45 -14.63 -11.79
CA PRO A 2 11.34 -13.71 -11.63
C PRO A 2 11.73 -12.54 -10.71
N TYR A 3 11.01 -11.43 -10.82
CA TYR A 3 11.20 -10.21 -10.04
C TYR A 3 12.57 -9.56 -10.26
N ALA A 4 13.02 -9.54 -11.52
CA ALA A 4 14.33 -9.03 -11.93
C ALA A 4 14.28 -8.07 -13.12
N ALA A 5 13.10 -7.76 -13.67
CA ALA A 5 12.96 -6.81 -14.75
C ALA A 5 13.43 -5.41 -14.33
N ASP A 6 14.28 -4.80 -15.16
CA ASP A 6 14.71 -3.42 -14.96
C ASP A 6 13.52 -2.46 -15.11
N ILE A 7 13.47 -1.44 -14.26
CA ILE A 7 12.42 -0.41 -14.31
C ILE A 7 12.92 0.75 -15.16
N SER A 8 12.14 1.09 -16.19
CA SER A 8 12.45 2.15 -17.16
C SER A 8 11.17 2.73 -17.77
N ARG A 9 11.27 3.74 -18.65
CA ARG A 9 10.10 4.27 -19.38
C ARG A 9 9.45 3.27 -20.33
N ALA A 10 10.25 2.36 -20.87
CA ALA A 10 9.76 1.33 -21.77
C ALA A 10 9.13 0.15 -21.00
N ASN A 11 9.53 -0.05 -19.74
CA ASN A 11 9.03 -1.09 -18.86
C ASN A 11 8.75 -0.48 -17.47
N PRO A 12 7.67 0.30 -17.31
CA PRO A 12 7.33 0.91 -16.03
C PRO A 12 6.89 -0.17 -15.03
N ALA A 13 7.13 0.04 -13.74
CA ALA A 13 6.54 -0.80 -12.70
C ALA A 13 5.21 -0.22 -12.21
N CYS A 14 4.30 -1.08 -11.77
CA CYS A 14 2.98 -0.65 -11.29
C CYS A 14 2.82 -0.82 -9.77
N PHE A 15 2.36 0.24 -9.11
CA PHE A 15 1.95 0.22 -7.71
C PHE A 15 0.47 0.57 -7.57
N LEU A 16 -0.31 -0.32 -6.96
CA LEU A 16 -1.73 -0.09 -6.68
C LEU A 16 -1.98 -0.07 -5.17
N PHE A 17 -2.31 1.09 -4.62
CA PHE A 17 -2.70 1.24 -3.22
C PHE A 17 -4.22 1.11 -3.08
N LEU A 18 -4.64 0.10 -2.32
CA LEU A 18 -6.04 -0.17 -2.01
C LEU A 18 -6.32 0.21 -0.57
N ILE A 19 -7.13 1.25 -0.37
CA ILE A 19 -7.44 1.79 0.95
C ILE A 19 -8.84 1.34 1.33
N ILE A 20 -8.95 0.53 2.38
CA ILE A 20 -10.25 0.24 2.98
C ILE A 20 -10.68 1.46 3.82
N GLU A 21 -11.75 2.14 3.42
CA GLU A 21 -12.32 3.30 4.08
C GLU A 21 -13.43 2.90 5.07
N CYS A 22 -13.17 1.92 5.94
CA CYS A 22 -14.17 1.44 6.90
C CYS A 22 -14.25 2.31 8.17
N MET A 23 -15.30 2.12 8.98
CA MET A 23 -15.49 2.84 10.26
C MET A 23 -14.26 2.76 11.17
N GLY A 24 -13.61 1.59 11.20
CA GLY A 24 -12.43 1.34 12.02
C GLY A 24 -11.25 2.29 11.75
N MET A 25 -11.16 2.84 10.53
CA MET A 25 -10.14 3.83 10.17
C MET A 25 -10.26 5.14 10.98
N GLY A 26 -11.40 5.38 11.63
CA GLY A 26 -11.62 6.52 12.52
C GLY A 26 -11.09 6.32 13.94
N HIS A 27 -10.67 5.11 14.29
CA HIS A 27 -10.10 4.82 15.61
C HIS A 27 -8.65 5.28 15.73
N ASP A 28 -8.23 5.56 16.95
CA ASP A 28 -6.85 5.95 17.27
C ASP A 28 -5.87 4.78 17.10
N ILE A 29 -4.61 5.13 16.77
CA ILE A 29 -3.47 4.21 16.84
C ILE A 29 -2.73 4.37 18.18
N PRO A 30 -2.37 3.27 18.85
CA PRO A 30 -1.55 3.27 20.05
C PRO A 30 -0.24 4.04 19.86
N GLY A 31 0.12 4.90 20.82
CA GLY A 31 1.33 5.73 20.75
C GLY A 31 1.17 7.02 19.92
N HIS A 32 0.06 7.20 19.20
CA HIS A 32 -0.21 8.37 18.37
C HIS A 32 -1.51 9.08 18.81
N LYS A 33 -1.53 9.61 20.04
CA LYS A 33 -2.72 10.26 20.63
C LYS A 33 -3.32 11.33 19.71
N GLY A 34 -4.64 11.25 19.50
CA GLY A 34 -5.39 12.21 18.70
C GLY A 34 -5.16 12.09 17.20
N ARG A 35 -4.59 10.96 16.75
CA ARG A 35 -4.43 10.62 15.34
C ARG A 35 -5.15 9.32 15.02
N THR A 36 -6.01 9.39 14.02
CA THR A 36 -6.76 8.24 13.51
C THR A 36 -5.89 7.34 12.63
N LYS A 37 -6.28 6.07 12.49
CA LYS A 37 -5.68 5.13 11.54
C LYS A 37 -5.71 5.67 10.11
N GLY A 38 -6.82 6.29 9.70
CA GLY A 38 -6.96 6.93 8.39
C GLY A 38 -5.94 8.05 8.15
N GLU A 39 -5.67 8.89 9.14
CA GLU A 39 -4.64 9.94 9.03
C GLU A 39 -3.24 9.36 8.91
N ILE A 40 -2.93 8.29 9.65
CA ILE A 40 -1.63 7.61 9.57
C ILE A 40 -1.46 6.90 8.22
N ALA A 41 -2.49 6.23 7.72
CA ALA A 41 -2.53 5.65 6.39
C ALA A 41 -2.31 6.72 5.31
N SER A 42 -3.02 7.85 5.42
CA SER A 42 -2.90 8.97 4.49
C SER A 42 -1.47 9.50 4.44
N ASP A 43 -0.87 9.79 5.60
CA ASP A 43 0.48 10.33 5.67
C ASP A 43 1.51 9.35 5.12
N ALA A 44 1.38 8.06 5.41
CA ALA A 44 2.31 7.05 4.91
C ALA A 44 2.21 6.85 3.39
N VAL A 45 0.99 6.78 2.84
CA VAL A 45 0.76 6.67 1.40
C VAL A 45 1.24 7.93 0.68
N ASN A 46 0.90 9.13 1.18
CA ASN A 46 1.38 10.38 0.58
C ASN A 46 2.92 10.46 0.62
N ARG A 47 3.55 10.05 1.72
CA ARG A 47 5.01 10.04 1.84
C ARG A 47 5.67 9.07 0.87
N ILE A 48 5.11 7.87 0.68
CA ILE A 48 5.71 6.91 -0.25
C ILE A 48 5.52 7.35 -1.70
N VAL A 49 4.36 7.91 -2.05
CA VAL A 49 4.11 8.48 -3.39
C VAL A 49 5.08 9.63 -3.67
N ASP A 50 5.26 10.56 -2.72
CA ASP A 50 6.26 11.63 -2.86
C ASP A 50 7.67 11.06 -3.02
N THR A 51 8.04 10.04 -2.23
CA THR A 51 9.34 9.36 -2.37
C THR A 51 9.52 8.75 -3.76
N LEU A 52 8.48 8.13 -4.33
CA LEU A 52 8.52 7.58 -5.68
C LEU A 52 8.66 8.69 -6.74
N VAL A 53 7.94 9.81 -6.58
CA VAL A 53 8.10 11.00 -7.43
C VAL A 53 9.55 11.49 -7.38
N GLN A 54 10.12 11.69 -6.19
CA GLN A 54 11.50 12.16 -6.02
C GLN A 54 12.53 11.22 -6.66
N ARG A 55 12.32 9.90 -6.60
CA ARG A 55 13.21 8.91 -7.26
C ARG A 55 13.17 9.00 -8.79
N CYS A 56 12.07 9.50 -9.35
CA CYS A 56 11.88 9.71 -10.78
C CYS A 56 12.27 11.11 -11.26
N SER A 57 12.49 12.05 -10.34
CA SER A 57 12.84 13.43 -10.66
C SER A 57 14.30 13.57 -11.09
N SER A 58 14.53 14.24 -12.21
CA SER A 58 15.86 14.62 -12.69
C SER A 58 15.82 16.02 -13.30
N GLY A 59 16.28 17.01 -12.55
CA GLY A 59 16.14 18.42 -12.95
C GLY A 59 14.68 18.84 -12.90
N MET A 60 14.12 19.28 -14.03
CA MET A 60 12.72 19.72 -14.14
C MET A 60 11.78 18.61 -14.67
N GLU A 61 12.32 17.43 -14.98
CA GLU A 61 11.56 16.33 -15.57
C GLU A 61 11.32 15.24 -14.52
N VAL A 62 10.09 14.69 -14.51
CA VAL A 62 9.75 13.46 -13.79
C VAL A 62 9.68 12.34 -14.82
N ARG A 63 10.54 11.32 -14.70
CA ARG A 63 10.59 10.19 -15.65
C ARG A 63 9.52 9.15 -15.31
N ASP A 64 8.73 8.75 -16.29
CA ASP A 64 7.66 7.74 -16.13
C ASP A 64 8.19 6.31 -15.96
N TYR A 65 8.84 6.06 -14.82
CA TYR A 65 9.31 4.74 -14.40
C TYR A 65 8.25 3.96 -13.63
N PHE A 66 7.21 4.64 -13.14
CA PHE A 66 6.13 4.03 -12.38
C PHE A 66 4.78 4.46 -12.89
N ASP A 67 3.84 3.52 -12.89
CA ASP A 67 2.41 3.78 -12.95
C ASP A 67 1.82 3.57 -11.55
N ILE A 68 1.07 4.55 -11.06
CA ILE A 68 0.49 4.53 -9.71
C ILE A 68 -1.03 4.56 -9.80
N GLY A 69 -1.67 3.67 -9.04
CA GLY A 69 -3.10 3.72 -8.74
C GLY A 69 -3.32 3.88 -7.24
N ILE A 70 -4.29 4.71 -6.85
CA ILE A 70 -4.77 4.81 -5.46
C ILE A 70 -6.29 4.72 -5.50
N LEU A 71 -6.85 3.71 -4.85
CA LEU A 71 -8.30 3.50 -4.83
C LEU A 71 -8.78 3.32 -3.39
N GLY A 72 -9.76 4.12 -2.99
CA GLY A 72 -10.49 3.96 -1.73
C GLY A 72 -11.73 3.10 -1.93
N PHE A 73 -11.99 2.19 -0.99
CA PHE A 73 -13.13 1.26 -1.04
C PHE A 73 -13.92 1.29 0.25
N THR A 74 -15.24 1.37 0.11
CA THR A 74 -16.20 1.15 1.20
C THR A 74 -17.45 0.48 0.64
N SER A 75 -18.28 -0.10 1.50
CA SER A 75 -19.61 -0.54 1.09
C SER A 75 -20.69 0.48 1.50
N ALA A 76 -21.63 0.78 0.60
CA ALA A 76 -22.74 1.70 0.88
C ALA A 76 -23.58 1.23 2.09
N HIS A 77 -24.01 2.18 2.93
CA HIS A 77 -24.96 1.88 4.01
C HIS A 77 -26.34 1.59 3.41
N GLY A 78 -26.90 0.40 3.67
CA GLY A 78 -28.26 0.04 3.25
C GLY A 78 -28.47 -0.04 1.73
N SER A 79 -28.03 -1.14 1.11
CA SER A 79 -28.51 -1.68 -0.19
C SER A 79 -27.56 -2.78 -0.69
N GLY A 80 -27.56 -3.94 0.00
CA GLY A 80 -26.92 -5.16 -0.52
C GLY A 80 -25.40 -5.09 -0.73
N HIS A 81 -24.67 -4.37 0.13
CA HIS A 81 -23.20 -4.29 0.09
C HIS A 81 -22.61 -3.74 -1.23
N ARG A 82 -23.27 -2.77 -1.88
CA ARG A 82 -22.74 -2.18 -3.12
C ARG A 82 -21.39 -1.50 -2.87
N LEU A 83 -20.40 -1.85 -3.70
CA LEU A 83 -19.05 -1.29 -3.65
C LEU A 83 -19.04 0.18 -4.08
N GLU A 84 -18.53 1.04 -3.21
CA GLU A 84 -18.21 2.43 -3.52
C GLU A 84 -16.70 2.58 -3.64
N ILE A 85 -16.28 3.20 -4.74
CA ILE A 85 -14.87 3.33 -5.12
C ILE A 85 -14.58 4.81 -5.35
N THR A 86 -13.51 5.29 -4.72
CA THR A 86 -12.95 6.64 -4.87
C THR A 86 -11.53 6.58 -5.41
N SER A 87 -11.12 7.61 -6.15
CA SER A 87 -9.74 7.82 -6.60
C SER A 87 -9.36 9.27 -6.30
N PRO A 88 -8.13 9.54 -5.79
CA PRO A 88 -7.64 10.90 -5.62
C PRO A 88 -7.14 11.50 -6.94
N PHE A 89 -6.98 10.70 -8.00
CA PHE A 89 -6.37 11.15 -9.25
C PHE A 89 -7.42 11.71 -10.22
N PRO A 90 -7.34 13.01 -10.57
CA PRO A 90 -8.25 13.59 -11.57
C PRO A 90 -8.12 12.88 -12.92
N GLY A 91 -9.22 12.75 -13.65
CA GLY A 91 -9.23 12.14 -14.98
C GLY A 91 -9.10 10.61 -15.00
N THR A 92 -8.84 9.95 -13.87
CA THR A 92 -8.91 8.49 -13.76
C THR A 92 -10.36 8.01 -13.71
N SER A 93 -10.58 6.76 -14.13
CA SER A 93 -11.85 6.07 -13.94
C SER A 93 -11.65 4.83 -13.08
N ARG A 94 -12.76 4.17 -12.73
CA ARG A 94 -12.74 2.88 -12.03
C ARG A 94 -12.03 1.82 -12.87
N GLU A 95 -12.22 1.87 -14.18
CA GLU A 95 -11.67 0.94 -15.17
C GLU A 95 -10.21 1.28 -15.51
N GLN A 96 -9.82 2.55 -15.44
CA GLN A 96 -8.44 3.01 -15.70
C GLN A 96 -7.91 3.82 -14.52
N PRO A 97 -7.49 3.14 -13.43
CA PRO A 97 -7.12 3.81 -12.19
C PRO A 97 -5.65 4.25 -12.13
N PHE A 98 -4.85 3.94 -13.14
CA PHE A 98 -3.40 4.15 -13.15
C PHE A 98 -3.02 5.45 -13.87
N LEU A 99 -2.14 6.24 -13.25
CA LEU A 99 -1.46 7.36 -13.88
C LEU A 99 0.05 7.15 -13.91
N PRO A 100 0.74 7.57 -14.98
CA PRO A 100 2.19 7.71 -14.97
C PRO A 100 2.64 8.66 -13.85
N ILE A 101 3.77 8.37 -13.21
CA ILE A 101 4.27 9.10 -12.04
C ILE A 101 4.48 10.60 -12.29
N SER A 102 4.74 11.04 -13.54
CA SER A 102 4.75 12.46 -13.89
C SER A 102 3.38 13.13 -13.68
N GLN A 103 2.30 12.51 -14.16
CA GLN A 103 0.93 13.00 -13.96
C GLN A 103 0.50 12.88 -12.50
N VAL A 104 0.98 11.86 -11.78
CA VAL A 104 0.80 11.77 -10.32
C VAL A 104 1.44 12.98 -9.64
N ALA A 105 2.66 13.36 -10.01
CA ALA A 105 3.33 14.52 -9.45
C ALA A 105 2.54 15.83 -9.68
N GLU A 106 1.94 15.98 -10.87
CA GLU A 106 1.09 17.13 -11.22
C GLU A 106 -0.24 17.15 -10.47
N ALA A 107 -0.81 15.98 -10.17
CA ALA A 107 -2.08 15.85 -9.46
C ALA A 107 -2.00 16.21 -7.95
N ALA A 108 -0.82 16.48 -7.42
CA ALA A 108 -0.62 16.75 -6.00
C ALA A 108 -1.26 18.07 -5.54
N HIS A 109 -2.04 18.03 -4.46
CA HIS A 109 -2.45 19.23 -3.75
C HIS A 109 -1.36 19.65 -2.76
N ILE A 110 -0.75 20.82 -2.98
CA ILE A 110 0.29 21.34 -2.08
C ILE A 110 -0.36 21.97 -0.85
N VAL A 111 -0.11 21.37 0.32
CA VAL A 111 -0.62 21.85 1.61
C VAL A 111 0.54 22.37 2.47
N GLU A 112 0.36 23.53 3.10
CA GLU A 112 1.28 24.02 4.13
C GLU A 112 0.89 23.40 5.48
N ARG A 113 1.79 22.59 6.05
CA ARG A 113 1.64 22.01 7.39
C ARG A 113 2.75 22.52 8.30
N ARG A 114 2.43 22.64 9.59
CA ARG A 114 3.42 22.89 10.62
C ARG A 114 3.92 21.55 11.15
N VAL A 115 5.21 21.30 10.99
CA VAL A 115 5.88 20.08 11.46
C VAL A 115 6.86 20.44 12.56
N ARG A 116 6.93 19.59 13.59
CA ARG A 116 7.92 19.71 14.67
C ARG A 116 9.17 18.97 14.23
N GLU A 117 10.26 19.71 14.08
CA GLU A 117 11.56 19.16 13.69
C GLU A 117 12.57 19.43 14.81
N ASN A 118 13.52 18.50 15.00
CA ASN A 118 14.57 18.64 16.00
C ASN A 118 15.83 19.21 15.34
N TYR A 119 16.18 20.44 15.69
CA TYR A 119 17.40 21.11 15.25
C TYR A 119 18.34 21.27 16.43
N GLY A 120 19.40 20.45 16.47
CA GLY A 120 20.44 20.55 17.50
C GLY A 120 19.96 20.28 18.93
N GLY A 121 18.87 19.52 19.12
CA GLY A 121 18.26 19.24 20.42
C GLY A 121 17.01 20.06 20.71
N GLU A 122 16.75 21.14 19.95
CA GLU A 122 15.55 21.97 20.11
C GLU A 122 14.44 21.56 19.14
N VAL A 123 13.21 21.45 19.66
CA VAL A 123 12.03 21.17 18.84
C VAL A 123 11.47 22.50 18.32
N VAL A 124 11.63 22.75 17.03
CA VAL A 124 11.13 23.95 16.35
C VAL A 124 9.96 23.59 15.47
N GLU A 125 8.95 24.46 15.42
CA GLU A 125 7.80 24.32 14.53
C GLU A 125 8.09 25.00 13.18
N VAL A 126 8.26 24.20 12.14
CA VAL A 126 8.59 24.67 10.78
C VAL A 126 7.38 24.51 9.88
N LYS A 127 7.11 25.53 9.07
CA LYS A 127 6.12 25.44 7.98
C LYS A 127 6.73 24.70 6.80
N ARG A 128 6.17 23.54 6.46
CA ARG A 128 6.59 22.73 5.32
C ARG A 128 5.45 22.62 4.33
N ARG A 129 5.74 22.88 3.05
CA ARG A 129 4.84 22.58 1.93
C ARG A 129 5.00 21.10 1.61
N MET A 130 3.92 20.34 1.67
CA MET A 130 3.92 18.90 1.42
C MET A 130 2.89 18.58 0.34
N PRO A 131 3.23 17.75 -0.65
CA PRO A 131 2.25 17.24 -1.59
C PRO A 131 1.31 16.25 -0.90
N VAL A 132 0.02 16.35 -1.22
CA VAL A 132 -1.04 15.48 -0.71
C VAL A 132 -1.90 15.03 -1.87
N TRP A 133 -2.09 13.72 -2.00
CA TRP A 133 -2.99 13.10 -2.95
C TRP A 133 -4.20 12.51 -2.24
N LEU A 134 -3.95 11.82 -1.12
CA LEU A 134 -4.95 11.04 -0.40
C LEU A 134 -5.27 11.66 0.96
N GLN A 135 -6.57 11.66 1.29
CA GLN A 135 -7.08 11.86 2.65
C GLN A 135 -8.13 10.79 2.94
N VAL A 136 -7.72 9.77 3.69
CA VAL A 136 -8.60 8.68 4.09
C VAL A 136 -9.60 9.17 5.12
N LYS A 137 -10.88 8.88 4.89
CA LYS A 137 -11.97 9.18 5.82
C LYS A 137 -12.66 7.89 6.23
N PRO A 138 -13.00 7.71 7.52
CA PRO A 138 -13.82 6.58 7.92
C PRO A 138 -15.20 6.68 7.26
N LYS A 139 -15.64 5.60 6.63
CA LYS A 139 -16.99 5.48 6.07
C LYS A 139 -17.72 4.32 6.72
N SER A 140 -17.94 3.24 5.99
CA SER A 140 -18.92 2.21 6.35
C SER A 140 -18.20 0.86 6.49
N TRP A 141 -18.67 -0.17 5.79
CA TRP A 141 -18.19 -1.54 5.91
C TRP A 141 -16.99 -1.83 5.00
N ASP A 142 -16.15 -2.77 5.43
CA ASP A 142 -14.96 -3.28 4.72
C ASP A 142 -15.38 -4.27 3.63
N PRO A 143 -15.28 -3.92 2.32
CA PRO A 143 -15.67 -4.78 1.22
C PRO A 143 -14.46 -5.46 0.58
N MET A 144 -13.49 -5.93 1.38
CA MET A 144 -12.22 -6.47 0.88
C MET A 144 -12.38 -7.55 -0.19
N ARG A 145 -13.38 -8.45 -0.10
CA ARG A 145 -13.60 -9.45 -1.16
C ARG A 145 -14.00 -8.78 -2.47
N GLY A 146 -15.01 -7.92 -2.45
CA GLY A 146 -15.49 -7.20 -3.62
C GLY A 146 -14.45 -6.26 -4.22
N MET A 147 -13.61 -5.64 -3.37
CA MET A 147 -12.45 -4.87 -3.80
C MET A 147 -11.45 -5.74 -4.57
N LEU A 148 -11.07 -6.89 -4.02
CA LEU A 148 -10.14 -7.83 -4.67
C LEU A 148 -10.71 -8.42 -5.98
N GLU A 149 -12.02 -8.65 -6.04
CA GLU A 149 -12.72 -9.03 -7.27
C GLU A 149 -12.66 -7.93 -8.33
N PHE A 150 -12.90 -6.68 -7.90
CA PHE A 150 -12.91 -5.52 -8.78
C PHE A 150 -11.55 -5.24 -9.43
N VAL A 151 -10.46 -5.25 -8.65
CA VAL A 151 -9.14 -4.82 -9.14
C VAL A 151 -8.48 -5.79 -10.11
N GLN A 152 -8.99 -7.02 -10.24
CA GLN A 152 -8.44 -8.02 -11.17
C GLN A 152 -8.44 -7.51 -12.61
N ARG A 153 -9.52 -6.85 -13.03
CA ARG A 153 -9.66 -6.35 -14.39
C ARG A 153 -8.66 -5.23 -14.73
N PRO A 154 -8.60 -4.09 -14.00
CA PRO A 154 -7.65 -3.03 -14.33
C PRO A 154 -6.20 -3.52 -14.23
N LEU A 155 -5.87 -4.43 -13.30
CA LEU A 155 -4.54 -5.04 -13.24
C LEU A 155 -4.23 -5.90 -14.46
N ALA A 156 -5.18 -6.72 -14.92
CA ALA A 156 -5.02 -7.53 -16.13
C ALA A 156 -4.83 -6.65 -17.37
N GLU A 157 -5.64 -5.58 -17.52
CA GLU A 157 -5.51 -4.61 -18.61
C GLU A 157 -4.14 -3.91 -18.59
N TRP A 158 -3.64 -3.51 -17.41
CA TRP A 158 -2.29 -2.93 -17.28
C TRP A 158 -1.19 -3.93 -17.68
N ILE A 159 -1.33 -5.19 -17.28
CA ILE A 159 -0.38 -6.27 -17.61
C ILE A 159 -0.36 -6.56 -19.11
N GLU A 160 -1.51 -6.55 -19.79
CA GLU A 160 -1.59 -6.74 -21.24
C GLU A 160 -0.82 -5.65 -22.00
N LEU A 161 -0.83 -4.42 -21.49
CA LEU A 161 -0.07 -3.30 -22.05
C LEU A 161 1.43 -3.36 -21.70
N HIS A 162 1.79 -3.98 -20.57
CA HIS A 162 3.15 -4.03 -20.04
C HIS A 162 3.64 -5.46 -19.73
N PRO A 163 3.63 -6.39 -20.71
CA PRO A 163 3.86 -7.81 -20.44
C PRO A 163 5.29 -8.12 -19.97
N ASN A 164 6.26 -7.23 -20.24
CA ASN A 164 7.67 -7.42 -19.86
C ASN A 164 8.10 -6.61 -18.63
N SER A 165 7.19 -5.83 -18.04
CA SER A 165 7.48 -5.04 -16.85
C SER A 165 7.62 -5.91 -15.59
N TYR A 166 8.25 -5.34 -14.57
CA TYR A 166 8.15 -5.86 -13.21
C TYR A 166 6.65 -5.96 -12.83
N PRO A 167 6.21 -7.08 -12.23
CA PRO A 167 4.79 -7.31 -12.01
C PRO A 167 4.17 -6.30 -11.03
N PRO A 168 2.86 -6.00 -11.15
CA PRO A 168 2.20 -5.07 -10.26
C PRO A 168 2.36 -5.44 -8.79
N THR A 169 2.62 -4.44 -7.96
CA THR A 169 2.61 -4.57 -6.49
C THR A 169 1.36 -3.88 -5.95
N VAL A 170 0.44 -4.69 -5.43
CA VAL A 170 -0.84 -4.27 -4.85
C VAL A 170 -0.68 -4.20 -3.34
N VAL A 171 -1.00 -3.06 -2.73
CA VAL A 171 -0.88 -2.84 -1.29
C VAL A 171 -2.25 -2.56 -0.70
N ILE A 172 -2.78 -3.49 0.09
CA ILE A 172 -4.00 -3.30 0.87
C ILE A 172 -3.66 -2.60 2.19
N ILE A 173 -4.39 -1.53 2.53
CA ILE A 173 -4.36 -0.88 3.83
C ILE A 173 -5.73 -0.99 4.46
N CYS A 174 -5.82 -1.70 5.59
CA CYS A 174 -7.07 -2.03 6.26
C CYS A 174 -6.95 -1.97 7.79
N ASP A 175 -8.10 -1.88 8.48
CA ASP A 175 -8.18 -1.94 9.94
C ASP A 175 -8.62 -3.32 10.47
N GLY A 176 -8.95 -4.27 9.60
CA GLY A 176 -9.54 -5.53 10.06
C GLY A 176 -9.95 -6.45 8.93
N TRP A 177 -11.02 -7.21 9.18
CA TRP A 177 -11.45 -8.32 8.34
C TRP A 177 -12.58 -7.95 7.37
N ALA A 178 -12.64 -8.72 6.28
CA ALA A 178 -13.61 -8.57 5.20
C ALA A 178 -15.05 -8.82 5.65
N THR A 179 -15.90 -7.80 5.63
CA THR A 179 -17.29 -7.93 6.09
C THR A 179 -18.25 -8.44 5.01
N ASP A 180 -17.76 -8.64 3.79
CA ASP A 180 -18.52 -9.09 2.62
C ASP A 180 -18.29 -10.58 2.26
N GLY A 181 -17.55 -11.33 3.08
CA GLY A 181 -17.30 -12.76 2.94
C GLY A 181 -15.82 -13.11 2.83
N ASP A 182 -15.50 -14.38 2.62
CA ASP A 182 -14.10 -14.85 2.54
C ASP A 182 -13.37 -14.27 1.31
N PRO A 183 -12.32 -13.44 1.51
CA PRO A 183 -11.56 -12.82 0.43
C PRO A 183 -10.48 -13.73 -0.17
N GLN A 184 -10.19 -14.90 0.41
CA GLN A 184 -9.00 -15.68 0.08
C GLN A 184 -8.92 -16.08 -1.40
N LYS A 185 -10.03 -16.51 -2.01
CA LYS A 185 -10.08 -16.85 -3.44
C LYS A 185 -9.83 -15.63 -4.33
N ALA A 186 -10.39 -14.48 -3.97
CA ALA A 186 -10.19 -13.24 -4.73
C ALA A 186 -8.74 -12.75 -4.62
N ALA A 187 -8.12 -12.88 -3.43
CA ALA A 187 -6.71 -12.60 -3.21
C ALA A 187 -5.81 -13.52 -4.05
N ASP A 188 -6.14 -14.82 -4.12
CA ASP A 188 -5.41 -15.78 -4.95
C ASP A 188 -5.56 -15.45 -6.44
N SER A 189 -6.73 -15.02 -6.91
CA SER A 189 -6.91 -14.54 -8.29
C SER A 189 -6.04 -13.33 -8.61
N VAL A 190 -5.95 -12.34 -7.71
CA VAL A 190 -5.05 -11.18 -7.90
C VAL A 190 -3.58 -11.61 -7.99
N LYS A 191 -3.12 -12.48 -7.08
CA LYS A 191 -1.74 -13.01 -7.11
C LYS A 191 -1.44 -13.88 -8.34
N ASN A 192 -2.46 -14.46 -8.97
CA ASN A 192 -2.28 -15.29 -10.17
C ASN A 192 -2.14 -14.47 -11.46
N LEU A 193 -2.45 -13.17 -11.43
CA LEU A 193 -2.08 -12.26 -12.51
C LEU A 193 -0.56 -12.19 -12.62
N LYS A 194 -0.02 -12.10 -13.84
CA LYS A 194 1.43 -12.17 -14.06
C LYS A 194 1.88 -11.37 -15.28
N THR A 195 3.05 -10.75 -15.17
CA THR A 195 3.87 -10.37 -16.32
C THR A 195 4.82 -11.52 -16.67
N ASN A 196 5.66 -11.34 -17.67
CA ASN A 196 6.74 -12.27 -18.00
C ASN A 196 7.84 -12.32 -16.92
N ASP A 197 7.89 -11.32 -16.04
CA ASP A 197 8.85 -11.25 -14.93
C ASP A 197 8.29 -11.83 -13.62
N GLY A 198 7.02 -12.22 -13.55
CA GLY A 198 6.48 -12.92 -12.39
C GLY A 198 5.04 -12.60 -12.07
N ASN A 199 4.57 -13.16 -10.96
CA ASN A 199 3.22 -12.98 -10.45
C ASN A 199 3.07 -11.64 -9.74
N ALA A 200 1.88 -11.04 -9.81
CA ALA A 200 1.53 -9.85 -9.05
C ALA A 200 1.73 -10.09 -7.54
N LEU A 201 2.20 -9.05 -6.85
CA LEU A 201 2.49 -9.10 -5.43
C LEU A 201 1.32 -8.48 -4.65
N LEU A 202 0.78 -9.20 -3.68
CA LEU A 202 -0.24 -8.70 -2.78
C LEU A 202 0.37 -8.47 -1.40
N PHE A 203 0.55 -7.20 -1.04
CA PHE A 203 1.02 -6.80 0.28
C PHE A 203 -0.14 -6.27 1.11
N ILE A 204 -0.09 -6.54 2.42
CA ILE A 204 -1.18 -6.22 3.34
C ILE A 204 -0.62 -5.46 4.54
N VAL A 205 -1.25 -4.32 4.81
CA VAL A 205 -1.06 -3.50 5.99
C VAL A 205 -2.31 -3.61 6.83
N HIS A 206 -2.16 -4.14 8.04
CA HIS A 206 -3.18 -4.12 9.07
C HIS A 206 -2.83 -3.08 10.13
N LEU A 207 -3.64 -2.04 10.18
CA LEU A 207 -3.66 -1.07 11.26
C LEU A 207 -4.55 -1.64 12.37
N SER A 208 -4.17 -1.50 13.63
CA SER A 208 -5.01 -1.96 14.73
C SER A 208 -4.87 -1.02 15.93
N SER A 209 -5.82 -1.09 16.86
CA SER A 209 -5.74 -0.34 18.12
C SER A 209 -5.07 -1.14 19.26
N ALA A 210 -4.48 -2.30 18.96
CA ALA A 210 -3.86 -3.17 19.94
C ALA A 210 -2.54 -2.57 20.48
N GLN A 211 -2.38 -2.56 21.81
CA GLN A 211 -1.13 -2.13 22.47
C GLN A 211 -0.06 -3.23 22.42
N THR A 212 0.29 -3.68 21.22
CA THR A 212 1.33 -4.67 20.97
C THR A 212 2.33 -4.12 19.95
N ARG A 213 3.49 -4.76 19.80
CA ARG A 213 4.48 -4.32 18.80
C ARG A 213 4.02 -4.73 17.38
N PRO A 214 4.35 -3.94 16.36
CA PRO A 214 4.15 -4.35 14.97
C PRO A 214 4.85 -5.67 14.66
N THR A 215 4.20 -6.55 13.91
CA THR A 215 4.82 -7.76 13.34
C THR A 215 5.00 -7.54 11.85
N MET A 216 6.23 -7.31 11.42
CA MET A 216 6.58 -7.02 10.03
C MET A 216 7.21 -8.25 9.37
N PHE A 217 6.81 -8.52 8.12
CA PHE A 217 7.34 -9.58 7.28
C PHE A 217 7.38 -10.99 7.91
N PRO A 218 6.29 -11.45 8.56
CA PRO A 218 6.26 -12.76 9.19
C PRO A 218 6.55 -13.87 8.15
N ALA A 219 7.33 -14.87 8.58
CA ALA A 219 7.70 -16.02 7.75
C ALA A 219 6.82 -17.25 7.96
N GLN A 220 6.03 -17.26 9.04
CA GLN A 220 5.15 -18.37 9.40
C GLN A 220 3.84 -17.89 10.02
N GLU A 221 2.78 -18.66 9.79
CA GLU A 221 1.44 -18.40 10.36
C GLU A 221 1.39 -18.67 11.87
N ARG A 222 2.24 -19.57 12.37
CA ARG A 222 2.28 -19.94 13.78
C ARG A 222 2.83 -18.79 14.62
N GLY A 223 2.11 -18.44 15.69
CA GLY A 223 2.55 -17.43 16.65
C GLY A 223 2.26 -15.99 16.23
N LEU A 224 1.49 -15.79 15.16
CA LEU A 224 0.98 -14.46 14.83
C LEU A 224 0.10 -13.92 15.98
N PRO A 225 0.19 -12.61 16.28
CA PRO A 225 -0.58 -12.00 17.35
C PRO A 225 -2.08 -12.05 17.05
N SER A 226 -2.90 -12.18 18.10
CA SER A 226 -4.35 -11.95 18.00
C SER A 226 -4.61 -10.46 18.15
N LEU A 227 -4.99 -9.78 17.07
CA LEU A 227 -5.06 -8.31 17.00
C LEU A 227 -6.49 -7.74 16.90
N GLY A 228 -7.47 -8.50 17.36
CA GLY A 228 -8.88 -8.12 17.40
C GLY A 228 -9.68 -9.12 18.23
N GLU A 229 -11.01 -9.02 18.17
CA GLU A 229 -11.92 -9.97 18.85
C GLU A 229 -11.83 -11.39 18.26
N ALA A 230 -11.36 -11.53 17.02
CA ALA A 230 -11.19 -12.82 16.34
C ALA A 230 -9.71 -13.18 16.14
N THR A 231 -9.34 -14.38 16.58
CA THR A 231 -7.98 -14.97 16.47
C THR A 231 -7.55 -15.34 15.05
N ASP A 232 -8.44 -15.29 14.06
CA ASP A 232 -8.19 -15.85 12.72
C ASP A 232 -7.86 -14.83 11.63
N ASP A 233 -8.03 -13.53 11.89
CA ASP A 233 -7.83 -12.46 10.90
C ASP A 233 -6.36 -12.34 10.48
N SER A 234 -5.44 -12.39 11.44
CA SER A 234 -4.00 -12.30 11.18
C SER A 234 -3.50 -13.50 10.35
N LYS A 235 -4.08 -14.69 10.55
CA LYS A 235 -3.76 -15.89 9.79
C LYS A 235 -4.30 -15.81 8.36
N LEU A 236 -5.53 -15.32 8.19
CA LEU A 236 -6.13 -15.10 6.89
C LEU A 236 -5.29 -14.11 6.08
N MET A 237 -4.91 -12.97 6.66
CA MET A 237 -4.03 -11.98 6.02
C MET A 237 -2.67 -12.59 5.66
N PHE A 238 -2.09 -13.44 6.52
CA PHE A 238 -0.85 -14.16 6.20
C PHE A 238 -1.01 -15.06 4.97
N ARG A 239 -2.10 -15.83 4.89
CA ARG A 239 -2.35 -16.70 3.73
C ARG A 239 -2.56 -15.90 2.45
N MET A 240 -3.23 -14.75 2.53
CA MET A 240 -3.47 -13.87 1.39
C MET A 240 -2.18 -13.20 0.89
N ALA A 241 -1.35 -12.65 1.78
CA ALA A 241 -0.16 -11.89 1.39
C ALA A 241 0.86 -12.72 0.58
N SER A 242 1.48 -12.11 -0.43
CA SER A 242 2.53 -12.75 -1.24
C SER A 242 3.82 -12.96 -0.45
N ALA A 243 4.58 -14.00 -0.78
CA ALA A 243 5.97 -14.13 -0.35
C ALA A 243 6.80 -12.95 -0.89
N LEU A 244 7.79 -12.51 -0.13
CA LEU A 244 8.68 -11.43 -0.55
C LEU A 244 9.63 -11.93 -1.65
N PRO A 245 9.71 -11.22 -2.80
CA PRO A 245 10.81 -11.40 -3.74
C PRO A 245 12.17 -11.29 -3.06
N GLU A 246 13.16 -12.01 -3.57
CA GLU A 246 14.51 -12.02 -3.00
C GLU A 246 15.11 -10.61 -2.91
N GLY A 247 14.92 -9.78 -3.93
CA GLY A 247 15.39 -8.38 -3.92
C GLY A 247 14.83 -7.58 -2.74
N ILE A 248 13.53 -7.74 -2.45
CA ILE A 248 12.86 -7.06 -1.33
C ILE A 248 13.36 -7.62 0.02
N ARG A 249 13.58 -8.95 0.12
CA ARG A 249 14.16 -9.56 1.32
C ARG A 249 15.56 -9.02 1.60
N ARG A 250 16.42 -8.91 0.59
CA ARG A 250 17.77 -8.34 0.76
C ARG A 250 17.72 -6.91 1.28
N GLN A 251 16.86 -6.07 0.71
CA GLN A 251 16.67 -4.69 1.16
C GLN A 251 16.16 -4.58 2.60
N ALA A 252 15.26 -5.49 3.01
CA ALA A 252 14.82 -5.57 4.40
C ALA A 252 15.97 -5.96 5.34
N ALA A 253 16.79 -6.95 4.95
CA ALA A 253 17.96 -7.40 5.70
C ALA A 253 19.02 -6.29 5.85
N ASP A 254 19.26 -5.50 4.80
CA ASP A 254 20.18 -4.34 4.84
C ASP A 254 19.74 -3.27 5.86
N LEU A 255 18.45 -3.21 6.17
CA LEU A 255 17.87 -2.35 7.20
C LEU A 255 17.76 -3.03 8.58
N ASN A 256 18.41 -4.19 8.75
CA ASN A 256 18.36 -5.03 9.96
C ASN A 256 16.95 -5.49 10.33
N ILE A 257 16.05 -5.62 9.35
CA ILE A 257 14.72 -6.19 9.57
C ILE A 257 14.82 -7.71 9.45
N PRO A 258 14.37 -8.48 10.45
CA PRO A 258 14.38 -9.93 10.38
C PRO A 258 13.49 -10.41 9.22
N VAL A 259 14.09 -11.12 8.27
CA VAL A 259 13.39 -11.74 7.15
C VAL A 259 13.97 -13.12 6.86
N GLU A 260 13.09 -14.03 6.45
CA GLU A 260 13.41 -15.39 6.06
C GLU A 260 12.93 -15.66 4.64
N GLU A 261 13.28 -16.81 4.07
CA GLU A 261 12.88 -17.18 2.71
C GLU A 261 11.37 -17.15 2.48
N ARG A 262 10.59 -17.49 3.52
CA ARG A 262 9.12 -17.51 3.49
C ARG A 262 8.46 -16.24 4.03
N SER A 263 9.24 -15.21 4.35
CA SER A 263 8.69 -13.92 4.77
C SER A 263 7.70 -13.39 3.73
N ARG A 264 6.54 -12.93 4.20
CA ARG A 264 5.46 -12.42 3.36
C ARG A 264 5.36 -10.91 3.46
N GLY A 265 4.87 -10.25 2.42
CA GLY A 265 4.53 -8.83 2.43
C GLY A 265 3.32 -8.54 3.31
N LEU A 266 3.46 -8.74 4.61
CA LEU A 266 2.44 -8.51 5.61
C LEU A 266 3.04 -7.68 6.74
N ILE A 267 2.33 -6.65 7.17
CA ILE A 267 2.56 -6.01 8.46
C ILE A 267 1.26 -6.03 9.28
N LEU A 268 1.39 -6.52 10.50
CA LEU A 268 0.31 -6.60 11.48
C LEU A 268 0.53 -5.58 12.59
N ASN A 269 -0.55 -4.88 12.99
CA ASN A 269 -0.52 -3.83 13.99
C ASN A 269 0.50 -2.73 13.67
N ALA A 270 0.47 -2.24 12.42
CA ALA A 270 1.41 -1.22 11.98
C ALA A 270 1.15 0.11 12.71
N ASP A 271 2.20 0.66 13.33
CA ASP A 271 2.25 2.06 13.72
C ASP A 271 2.74 2.93 12.55
N ALA A 272 2.82 4.25 12.73
CA ALA A 272 3.19 5.16 11.65
C ALA A 272 4.63 4.92 11.13
N VAL A 273 5.55 4.54 12.00
CA VAL A 273 6.97 4.34 11.65
C VAL A 273 7.12 3.03 10.88
N ALA A 274 6.56 1.95 11.43
CA ALA A 274 6.61 0.63 10.85
C ALA A 274 5.87 0.57 9.51
N LEU A 275 4.73 1.26 9.38
CA LEU A 275 4.02 1.40 8.10
C LEU A 275 4.90 2.07 7.05
N ALA A 276 5.50 3.21 7.39
CA ALA A 276 6.33 3.95 6.44
C ALA A 276 7.56 3.13 6.00
N GLN A 277 8.17 2.38 6.91
CA GLN A 277 9.29 1.48 6.61
C GLN A 277 8.86 0.30 5.73
N PHE A 278 7.71 -0.30 6.02
CA PHE A 278 7.15 -1.40 5.23
C PHE A 278 6.86 -0.97 3.79
N LEU A 279 6.23 0.19 3.60
CA LEU A 279 5.94 0.73 2.27
C LEU A 279 7.22 1.06 1.51
N ASP A 280 8.19 1.72 2.15
CA ASP A 280 9.49 2.04 1.54
C ASP A 280 10.20 0.78 1.02
N ILE A 281 10.25 -0.29 1.82
CA ILE A 281 10.85 -1.57 1.39
C ILE A 281 10.02 -2.24 0.28
N GLY A 282 8.69 -2.27 0.45
CA GLY A 282 7.78 -2.93 -0.48
C GLY A 282 7.71 -2.28 -1.86
N THR A 283 7.99 -0.98 -1.97
CA THR A 283 7.90 -0.23 -3.23
C THR A 283 9.24 0.17 -3.80
N ARG A 284 10.35 -0.35 -3.30
CA ARG A 284 11.68 0.03 -3.79
C ARG A 284 12.02 -0.53 -5.18
N GLY A 285 11.34 -1.60 -5.61
CA GLY A 285 11.61 -2.32 -6.85
C GLY A 285 12.99 -3.01 -6.87
N PRO A 286 13.38 -3.66 -7.98
CA PRO A 286 14.76 -4.07 -8.20
C PRO A 286 15.69 -2.85 -8.25
N SER A 287 16.94 -3.04 -7.83
CA SER A 287 17.89 -1.97 -7.50
C SER A 287 18.28 -1.02 -8.64
N ASN A 288 17.86 -1.29 -9.88
CA ASN A 288 18.27 -0.57 -11.08
C ASN A 288 17.10 0.21 -11.68
N LEU A 289 17.07 1.53 -11.45
CA LEU A 289 16.33 2.46 -12.30
C LEU A 289 17.23 2.79 -13.50
N ARG A 290 16.73 2.60 -14.73
CA ARG A 290 17.48 2.85 -15.97
C ARG A 290 16.73 3.82 -16.88
#